data_AF-A0A7V0RIN4-F1
#
_entry.id   AF-A0A7V0RIN4-F1
#
_cell.length_a   1.000
_cell.length_b   1.000
_cell.length_c   1.000
_cell.angle_alpha   90.00
_cell.angle_beta   90.00
_cell.angle_gamma   90.00
#
_symmetry.space_group_name_H-M   'P 1'
#
loop_
_entity.id
_entity.type
_entity.pdbx_description
1 polymer ?
#
loop_
_entity_poly.entity_id
_entity_poly.type
_entity_poly.pdbx_seq_one_letter_code
_entity_poly.pdbx_strand_id
1 'polypeptide(L)'
;AWPQDDAQCAALVAYGGTLAAIGGAASVTTKSTHEAFGIPTPQANAEGLRMTRMAIYLARQIRLDEHPEFLAEVDLIKREVRPILDATLEIGEGDVAVGTVRACEAGILDIPWSPNRQVKSRIMPARDVDGYLRILDPGDMPFDKQVLEIHTERLRRRAEREGVPLDRELAVSSVYEMSEPLSRLVPDLFTGK
;
A
#
# COMPACT_ATOMS: atom_id res chain seq x y z
N ALA A 1 -4.62 -8.97 2.84
CA ALA A 1 -4.93 -10.13 3.70
C ALA A 1 -3.95 -10.17 4.88
N TRP A 2 -4.23 -10.96 5.92
CA TRP A 2 -3.37 -11.14 7.10
C TRP A 2 -2.91 -12.60 7.22
N PRO A 3 -1.69 -12.86 7.71
CA PRO A 3 -1.21 -14.21 7.95
C PRO A 3 -1.95 -14.84 9.14
N GLN A 4 -2.16 -16.15 9.09
CA GLN A 4 -2.76 -16.91 10.19
C GLN A 4 -1.76 -17.27 11.29
N ASP A 5 -0.45 -17.17 10.99
CA ASP A 5 0.60 -17.37 11.99
C ASP A 5 0.67 -16.16 12.93
N ASP A 6 0.59 -16.43 14.24
CA ASP A 6 0.57 -15.39 15.28
C ASP A 6 1.84 -14.55 15.29
N ALA A 7 3.01 -15.14 15.02
CA ALA A 7 4.28 -14.42 15.03
C ALA A 7 4.40 -13.48 13.82
N GLN A 8 4.04 -13.94 12.62
CA GLN A 8 3.93 -13.08 11.44
C GLN A 8 2.93 -11.94 11.67
N CYS A 9 1.77 -12.25 12.25
CA CYS A 9 0.73 -11.27 12.51
C CYS A 9 1.20 -10.22 13.54
N ALA A 10 1.81 -10.65 14.64
CA ALA A 10 2.41 -9.76 15.65
C ALA A 10 3.50 -8.85 15.06
N ALA A 11 4.34 -9.38 14.17
CA ALA A 11 5.36 -8.60 13.47
C ALA A 11 4.73 -7.49 12.62
N LEU A 12 3.65 -7.78 11.87
CA LEU A 12 2.93 -6.77 11.09
C LEU A 12 2.29 -5.69 11.99
N VAL A 13 1.68 -6.07 13.12
CA VAL A 13 1.11 -5.12 14.09
C VAL A 13 2.19 -4.19 14.65
N ALA A 14 3.32 -4.75 15.07
CA ALA A 14 4.44 -3.96 15.58
C ALA A 14 5.02 -3.05 14.49
N TYR A 15 5.20 -3.56 13.26
CA TYR A 15 5.74 -2.79 12.14
C TYR A 15 4.85 -1.59 11.79
N GLY A 16 3.53 -1.73 11.86
CA GLY A 16 2.60 -0.60 11.71
C GLY A 16 2.83 0.52 12.74
N GLY A 17 3.11 0.16 14.00
CA GLY A 17 3.47 1.13 15.04
C GLY A 17 4.83 1.81 14.78
N THR A 18 5.81 1.05 14.32
CA THR A 18 7.13 1.57 13.91
C THR A 18 6.99 2.60 12.78
N LEU A 19 6.26 2.26 11.71
CA LEU A 19 6.06 3.16 10.56
C LEU A 19 5.25 4.41 10.94
N ALA A 20 4.24 4.28 11.79
CA ALA A 20 3.47 5.43 12.28
C ALA A 20 4.36 6.43 13.04
N ALA A 21 5.27 5.94 13.87
CA ALA A 21 6.21 6.79 14.61
C ALA A 21 7.25 7.46 13.68
N ILE A 22 7.80 6.71 12.72
CA ILE A 22 8.77 7.24 11.75
C ILE A 22 8.12 8.29 10.84
N GLY A 23 6.91 8.01 10.36
CA GLY A 23 6.16 8.90 9.48
C GLY A 23 5.55 10.12 10.17
N GLY A 24 5.68 10.26 11.50
CA GLY A 24 5.15 11.40 12.25
C GLY A 24 3.62 11.43 12.36
N ALA A 25 2.95 10.26 12.32
CA ALA A 25 1.50 10.19 12.39
C ALA A 25 0.97 10.71 13.75
N ALA A 26 -0.08 11.53 13.70
CA ALA A 26 -0.75 12.03 14.91
C ALA A 26 -1.56 10.94 15.65
N SER A 27 -1.98 9.91 14.92
CA SER A 27 -2.74 8.77 15.45
C SER A 27 -2.42 7.52 14.63
N VAL A 28 -2.51 6.35 15.26
CA VAL A 28 -2.39 5.04 14.60
C VAL A 28 -3.48 4.10 15.12
N THR A 29 -4.18 3.46 14.18
CA THR A 29 -5.15 2.41 14.49
C THR A 29 -4.41 1.08 14.56
N THR A 30 -4.37 0.48 15.75
CA THR A 30 -3.77 -0.85 15.94
C THR A 30 -4.60 -1.94 15.24
N LYS A 31 -3.95 -3.08 15.03
CA LYS A 31 -4.57 -4.34 14.62
C LYS A 31 -4.33 -5.40 15.69
N SER A 32 -4.82 -6.61 15.47
CA SER A 32 -4.73 -7.73 16.41
C SER A 32 -4.20 -8.98 15.73
N THR A 33 -3.69 -9.93 16.51
CA THR A 33 -3.30 -11.26 16.00
C THR A 33 -4.48 -12.01 15.39
N HIS A 34 -5.72 -11.65 15.75
CA HIS A 34 -6.93 -12.28 15.26
C HIS A 34 -7.41 -11.78 13.89
N GLU A 35 -6.71 -10.84 13.24
CA GLU A 35 -7.20 -10.16 12.03
C GLU A 35 -7.47 -11.12 10.85
N ALA A 36 -6.77 -12.26 10.78
CA ALA A 36 -7.02 -13.30 9.78
C ALA A 36 -8.25 -14.18 10.07
N PHE A 37 -8.77 -14.15 11.31
CA PHE A 37 -9.80 -15.07 11.79
C PHE A 37 -11.16 -14.39 12.02
N GLY A 38 -11.16 -13.12 12.45
CA GLY A 38 -12.39 -12.37 12.69
C GLY A 38 -12.24 -11.26 13.73
N ILE A 39 -13.36 -10.90 14.37
CA ILE A 39 -13.39 -9.87 15.41
C ILE A 39 -12.51 -10.31 16.60
N PRO A 40 -11.56 -9.49 17.07
CA PRO A 40 -10.68 -9.87 18.16
C PRO A 40 -11.44 -9.97 19.48
N THR A 41 -10.93 -10.84 20.36
CA THR A 41 -11.29 -10.78 21.77
C THR A 41 -10.72 -9.50 22.40
N PRO A 42 -11.26 -9.02 23.54
CA PRO A 42 -10.68 -7.90 24.25
C PRO A 42 -9.19 -8.07 24.58
N GLN A 43 -8.76 -9.30 24.87
CA GLN A 43 -7.36 -9.65 25.17
C GLN A 43 -6.46 -9.48 23.94
N ALA A 44 -6.83 -10.08 22.80
CA ALA A 44 -6.06 -9.95 21.57
C ALA A 44 -5.98 -8.49 21.08
N ASN A 45 -7.04 -7.72 21.30
CA ASN A 45 -7.04 -6.28 20.99
C ASN A 45 -6.09 -5.50 21.92
N ALA A 46 -6.12 -5.77 23.24
CA ALA A 46 -5.22 -5.15 24.20
C ALA A 46 -3.74 -5.52 23.95
N GLU A 47 -3.47 -6.75 23.51
CA GLU A 47 -2.14 -7.18 23.08
C GLU A 47 -1.66 -6.41 21.86
N GLY A 48 -2.53 -6.23 20.86
CA GLY A 48 -2.31 -5.34 19.72
C GLY A 48 -1.85 -3.94 20.14
N LEU A 49 -2.63 -3.29 21.00
CA LEU A 49 -2.31 -1.95 21.54
C LEU A 49 -0.95 -1.90 22.22
N ARG A 50 -0.60 -2.93 23.01
CA ARG A 50 0.70 -3.02 23.68
C ARG A 50 1.85 -3.17 22.68
N MET A 51 1.69 -4.03 21.66
CA MET A 51 2.68 -4.23 20.60
C MET A 51 2.93 -2.92 19.84
N THR A 52 1.87 -2.27 19.37
CA THR A 52 1.97 -1.00 18.64
C THR A 52 2.60 0.09 19.52
N ARG A 53 2.21 0.22 20.79
CA ARG A 53 2.80 1.21 21.71
C ARG A 53 4.29 0.96 21.94
N MET A 54 4.70 -0.29 22.10
CA MET A 54 6.12 -0.64 22.27
C MET A 54 6.93 -0.32 21.01
N ALA A 55 6.39 -0.64 19.82
CA ALA A 55 7.03 -0.33 18.55
C ALA A 55 7.23 1.17 18.33
N ILE A 56 6.22 1.99 18.64
CA ILE A 56 6.34 3.46 18.62
C ILE A 56 7.48 3.93 19.52
N TYR A 57 7.56 3.39 20.74
CA TYR A 57 8.63 3.75 21.67
C TYR A 57 10.01 3.38 21.11
N LEU A 58 10.16 2.19 20.50
CA LEU A 58 11.43 1.77 19.89
C LEU A 58 11.85 2.67 18.72
N ALA A 59 10.90 3.17 17.93
CA ALA A 59 11.14 3.98 16.76
C ALA A 59 11.34 5.48 17.02
N ARG A 60 11.23 5.95 18.28
CA ARG A 60 11.06 7.37 18.65
C ARG A 60 12.12 8.36 18.14
N GLN A 61 13.29 7.91 17.69
CA GLN A 61 14.36 8.76 17.14
C GLN A 61 14.76 8.41 15.70
N ILE A 62 14.06 7.47 15.05
CA ILE A 62 14.33 7.15 13.65
C ILE A 62 13.77 8.27 12.77
N ARG A 63 14.58 8.75 11.82
CA ARG A 63 14.28 9.86 10.91
C ARG A 63 14.70 9.48 9.49
N LEU A 64 13.85 9.78 8.51
CA LEU A 64 14.07 9.46 7.09
C LEU A 64 14.04 10.70 6.18
N ASP A 65 13.70 11.86 6.73
CA ASP A 65 13.39 13.10 6.02
C ASP A 65 14.57 13.69 5.23
N GLU A 66 15.80 13.30 5.56
CA GLU A 66 17.00 13.70 4.83
C GLU A 66 17.47 12.64 3.81
N HIS A 67 16.85 11.45 3.79
CA HIS A 67 17.30 10.36 2.93
C HIS A 67 16.90 10.63 1.46
N PRO A 68 17.83 10.56 0.49
CA PRO A 68 17.54 10.85 -0.91
C PRO A 68 16.41 10.00 -1.49
N GLU A 69 16.36 8.71 -1.15
CA GLU A 69 15.31 7.80 -1.63
C GLU A 69 13.93 8.16 -1.05
N PHE A 70 13.88 8.61 0.23
CA PHE A 70 12.64 9.07 0.84
C PHE A 70 12.14 10.34 0.13
N LEU A 71 13.02 11.30 -0.09
CA LEU A 71 12.68 12.54 -0.79
C LEU A 71 12.22 12.30 -2.24
N ALA A 72 12.86 11.36 -2.94
CA ALA A 72 12.48 10.98 -4.29
C ALA A 72 11.08 10.33 -4.34
N GLU A 73 10.78 9.44 -3.40
CA GLU A 73 9.45 8.82 -3.31
C GLU A 73 8.36 9.84 -2.93
N VAL A 74 8.67 10.78 -2.02
CA VAL A 74 7.75 11.90 -1.69
C VAL A 74 7.47 12.78 -2.91
N ASP A 75 8.49 13.08 -3.73
CA ASP A 75 8.30 13.85 -4.95
C ASP A 75 7.44 13.09 -5.98
N LEU A 76 7.72 11.79 -6.17
CA LEU A 76 6.94 10.92 -7.04
C LEU A 76 5.46 10.91 -6.66
N ILE A 77 5.13 10.70 -5.38
CA ILE A 77 3.75 10.72 -4.87
C ILE A 77 3.10 12.10 -5.11
N LYS A 78 3.84 13.21 -4.93
CA LYS A 78 3.29 14.54 -5.24
C LYS A 78 2.99 14.71 -6.73
N ARG A 79 3.80 14.13 -7.62
CA ARG A 79 3.58 14.17 -9.07
C ARG A 79 2.42 13.28 -9.50
N GLU A 80 2.16 12.20 -8.78
CA GLU A 80 0.97 11.36 -8.95
C GLU A 80 -0.32 12.10 -8.54
N VAL A 81 -0.31 12.75 -7.38
CA VAL A 81 -1.52 13.32 -6.76
C VAL A 81 -1.97 14.63 -7.42
N ARG A 82 -1.04 15.52 -7.81
CA ARG A 82 -1.40 16.85 -8.33
C ARG A 82 -2.34 16.80 -9.54
N PRO A 83 -2.06 16.03 -10.62
CA PRO A 83 -2.95 15.97 -11.78
C PRO A 83 -4.36 15.47 -11.44
N ILE A 84 -4.48 14.53 -10.48
CA ILE A 84 -5.77 14.01 -10.03
C ILE A 84 -6.57 15.11 -9.34
N LEU A 85 -5.95 15.86 -8.43
CA LEU A 85 -6.61 16.97 -7.73
C LEU A 85 -6.96 18.12 -8.68
N ASP A 86 -6.05 18.48 -9.59
CA ASP A 86 -6.27 19.54 -10.58
C ASP A 86 -7.46 19.20 -11.48
N ALA A 87 -7.49 17.98 -12.04
CA ALA A 87 -8.60 17.51 -12.86
C ALA A 87 -9.92 17.37 -12.08
N THR A 88 -9.86 16.99 -10.81
CA THR A 88 -11.04 16.92 -9.92
C THR A 88 -11.63 18.31 -9.67
N LEU A 89 -10.80 19.32 -9.46
CA LEU A 89 -11.25 20.70 -9.30
C LEU A 89 -11.77 21.30 -10.61
N GLU A 90 -11.14 20.98 -11.74
CA GLU A 90 -11.56 21.43 -13.07
C GLU A 90 -12.97 20.92 -13.41
N ILE A 91 -13.21 19.61 -13.29
CA ILE A 91 -14.53 19.03 -13.59
C ILE A 91 -15.60 19.47 -12.59
N GLY A 92 -15.19 19.90 -11.39
CA GLY A 92 -16.04 20.50 -10.37
C GLY A 92 -16.28 21.99 -10.55
N GLU A 93 -15.69 22.64 -11.56
CA GLU A 93 -15.74 24.11 -11.75
C GLU A 93 -15.28 24.87 -10.49
N GLY A 94 -14.29 24.32 -9.78
CA GLY A 94 -13.76 24.84 -8.51
C GLY A 94 -14.48 24.34 -7.25
N ASP A 95 -15.63 23.67 -7.38
CA ASP A 95 -16.31 23.03 -6.24
C ASP A 95 -15.75 21.62 -6.02
N VAL A 96 -15.05 21.43 -4.90
CA VAL A 96 -14.40 20.16 -4.56
C VAL A 96 -15.40 19.02 -4.30
N ALA A 97 -16.58 19.31 -3.75
CA ALA A 97 -17.57 18.27 -3.44
C ALA A 97 -18.22 17.76 -4.71
N VAL A 98 -18.65 18.67 -5.58
CA VAL A 98 -19.18 18.34 -6.92
C VAL A 98 -18.10 17.68 -7.77
N GLY A 99 -16.89 18.24 -7.75
CA GLY A 99 -15.73 17.70 -8.45
C GLY A 99 -15.42 16.27 -8.05
N THR A 100 -15.46 15.95 -6.76
CA THR A 100 -15.22 14.58 -6.26
C THR A 100 -16.22 13.58 -6.83
N VAL A 101 -17.52 13.90 -6.83
CA VAL A 101 -18.56 13.01 -7.39
C VAL A 101 -18.33 12.79 -8.89
N ARG A 102 -18.15 13.89 -9.65
CA ARG A 102 -17.93 13.83 -11.09
C ARG A 102 -16.63 13.10 -11.45
N ALA A 103 -15.56 13.32 -10.69
CA ALA A 103 -14.26 12.66 -10.89
C ALA A 103 -14.34 11.15 -10.66
N CYS A 104 -15.06 10.69 -9.64
CA CYS A 104 -15.33 9.27 -9.42
C CYS A 104 -16.12 8.65 -10.58
N GLU A 105 -17.18 9.32 -11.03
CA GLU A 105 -18.01 8.86 -12.16
C GLU A 105 -17.26 8.85 -13.49
N ALA A 106 -16.27 9.73 -13.66
CA ALA A 106 -15.41 9.83 -14.83
C ALA A 106 -14.18 8.89 -14.78
N GLY A 107 -13.80 8.40 -13.59
CA GLY A 107 -12.57 7.62 -13.38
C GLY A 107 -11.30 8.47 -13.22
N ILE A 108 -11.43 9.80 -13.12
CA ILE A 108 -10.32 10.73 -12.80
C ILE A 108 -9.79 10.45 -11.40
N LEU A 109 -10.71 10.19 -10.46
CA LEU A 109 -10.43 9.71 -9.12
C LEU A 109 -10.98 8.30 -9.00
N ASP A 110 -10.11 7.32 -8.81
CA ASP A 110 -10.52 5.91 -8.80
C ASP A 110 -9.99 5.17 -7.57
N ILE A 111 -10.68 4.11 -7.17
CA ILE A 111 -10.37 3.32 -5.98
C ILE A 111 -10.31 1.85 -6.39
N PRO A 112 -9.17 1.16 -6.19
CA PRO A 112 -9.03 -0.24 -6.58
C PRO A 112 -9.93 -1.13 -5.71
N TRP A 113 -10.51 -2.16 -6.32
CA TRP A 113 -11.40 -3.14 -5.67
C TRP A 113 -12.61 -2.53 -4.96
N SER A 114 -13.14 -1.42 -5.49
CA SER A 114 -14.26 -0.73 -4.87
C SER A 114 -15.58 -1.50 -5.06
N PRO A 115 -16.37 -1.72 -4.01
CA PRO A 115 -17.74 -2.23 -4.14
C PRO A 115 -18.73 -1.12 -4.55
N ASN A 116 -18.29 0.15 -4.60
CA ASN A 116 -19.15 1.26 -4.98
C ASN A 116 -19.35 1.29 -6.51
N ARG A 117 -20.62 1.16 -6.92
CA ARG A 117 -21.07 1.14 -8.32
C ARG A 117 -20.79 2.43 -9.09
N GLN A 118 -20.59 3.53 -8.38
CA GLN A 118 -20.31 4.86 -8.95
C GLN A 118 -18.82 5.08 -9.22
N VAL A 119 -17.95 4.20 -8.70
CA VAL A 119 -16.50 4.24 -8.93
C VAL A 119 -16.18 3.25 -10.05
N LYS A 120 -15.30 3.64 -10.98
CA LYS A 120 -14.93 2.78 -12.11
C LYS A 120 -14.21 1.51 -11.67
N SER A 121 -13.39 1.61 -10.61
CA SER A 121 -12.57 0.54 -10.06
C SER A 121 -11.69 -0.14 -11.12
N ARG A 122 -11.15 0.66 -12.05
CA ARG A 122 -10.29 0.23 -13.15
C ARG A 122 -8.80 0.42 -12.83
N ILE A 123 -8.48 1.37 -11.96
CA ILE A 123 -7.12 1.50 -11.39
C ILE A 123 -6.68 0.16 -10.77
N MET A 124 -5.51 -0.30 -11.15
CA MET A 124 -4.94 -1.56 -10.68
C MET A 124 -3.52 -1.32 -10.16
N PRO A 125 -3.27 -1.46 -8.85
CA PRO A 125 -1.93 -1.41 -8.31
C PRO A 125 -1.34 -2.82 -8.13
N ALA A 126 -0.01 -2.90 -8.17
CA ALA A 126 0.75 -4.09 -7.81
C ALA A 126 2.03 -3.68 -7.06
N ARG A 127 2.58 -4.58 -6.25
CA ARG A 127 3.88 -4.37 -5.61
C ARG A 127 4.99 -4.53 -6.64
N ASP A 128 6.00 -3.67 -6.59
CA ASP A 128 7.22 -3.84 -7.36
C ASP A 128 8.22 -4.78 -6.68
N VAL A 129 9.40 -4.88 -7.28
CA VAL A 129 10.49 -5.76 -6.84
C VAL A 129 10.95 -5.47 -5.41
N ASP A 130 10.82 -4.22 -4.96
CA ASP A 130 11.25 -3.74 -3.64
C ASP A 130 10.06 -3.68 -2.64
N GLY A 131 8.86 -4.08 -3.08
CA GLY A 131 7.65 -4.17 -2.25
C GLY A 131 6.77 -2.91 -2.23
N TYR A 132 7.11 -1.86 -2.98
CA TYR A 132 6.32 -0.63 -3.08
C TYR A 132 5.11 -0.83 -3.98
N LEU A 133 3.98 -0.21 -3.64
CA LEU A 133 2.83 -0.18 -4.54
C LEU A 133 3.12 0.75 -5.72
N ARG A 134 2.87 0.24 -6.92
CA ARG A 134 3.01 0.92 -8.21
C ARG A 134 1.74 0.72 -9.03
N ILE A 135 1.52 1.62 -9.99
CA ILE A 135 0.37 1.56 -10.88
C ILE A 135 0.65 0.59 -12.04
N LEU A 136 -0.07 -0.53 -12.07
CA LEU A 136 -0.03 -1.52 -13.16
C LEU A 136 -0.94 -1.10 -14.32
N ASP A 137 -2.14 -0.64 -14.00
CA ASP A 137 -3.12 -0.09 -14.96
C ASP A 137 -3.70 1.20 -14.35
N PRO A 138 -3.49 2.38 -14.94
CA PRO A 138 -4.01 3.64 -14.41
C PRO A 138 -5.53 3.79 -14.56
N GLY A 139 -6.19 2.92 -15.35
CA GLY A 139 -7.56 3.17 -15.76
C GLY A 139 -7.68 4.50 -16.49
N ASP A 140 -8.57 5.37 -16.00
CA ASP A 140 -8.81 6.70 -16.56
C ASP A 140 -8.16 7.83 -15.72
N MET A 141 -7.35 7.47 -14.72
CA MET A 141 -6.71 8.45 -13.83
C MET A 141 -5.60 9.23 -14.56
N PRO A 142 -5.50 10.57 -14.38
CA PRO A 142 -4.66 11.44 -15.20
C PRO A 142 -3.18 11.47 -14.78
N PHE A 143 -2.54 10.31 -14.64
CA PHE A 143 -1.11 10.23 -14.32
C PHE A 143 -0.24 10.78 -15.46
N ASP A 144 0.85 11.47 -15.11
CA ASP A 144 1.90 11.84 -16.06
C ASP A 144 2.54 10.58 -16.68
N LYS A 145 2.79 10.60 -17.99
CA LYS A 145 3.46 9.51 -18.70
C LYS A 145 4.81 9.16 -18.09
N GLN A 146 5.58 10.16 -17.66
CA GLN A 146 6.89 9.92 -17.03
C GLN A 146 6.76 9.19 -15.69
N VAL A 147 5.67 9.44 -14.96
CA VAL A 147 5.35 8.74 -13.71
C VAL A 147 4.95 7.29 -14.00
N LEU A 148 4.11 7.06 -15.01
CA LEU A 148 3.73 5.71 -15.45
C LEU A 148 4.92 4.89 -15.96
N GLU A 149 5.89 5.52 -16.61
CA GLU A 149 7.13 4.86 -17.03
C GLU A 149 7.94 4.34 -15.83
N ILE A 150 8.02 5.11 -14.75
CA ILE A 150 8.67 4.69 -13.50
C ILE A 150 7.95 3.46 -12.91
N HIS A 151 6.62 3.50 -12.81
CA HIS A 151 5.84 2.36 -12.32
C HIS A 151 6.03 1.12 -13.18
N THR A 152 5.93 1.27 -14.50
CA THR A 152 6.06 0.16 -15.46
C THR A 152 7.44 -0.48 -15.36
N GLU A 153 8.50 0.33 -15.26
CA GLU A 153 9.87 -0.18 -15.11
C GLU A 153 10.06 -0.97 -13.80
N ARG A 154 9.55 -0.45 -12.69
CA ARG A 154 9.65 -1.12 -11.38
C ARG A 154 8.88 -2.45 -11.34
N LEU A 155 7.69 -2.48 -11.93
CA LEU A 155 6.88 -3.70 -12.05
C LEU A 155 7.51 -4.71 -13.01
N ARG A 156 8.10 -4.24 -14.12
CA ARG A 156 8.82 -5.11 -15.07
C ARG A 156 9.98 -5.84 -14.39
N ARG A 157 10.77 -5.16 -13.56
CA ARG A 157 11.85 -5.80 -12.78
C ARG A 157 11.34 -6.91 -11.88
N ARG A 158 10.17 -6.74 -11.27
CA ARG A 158 9.54 -7.79 -10.48
C ARG A 158 9.16 -8.99 -11.35
N ALA A 159 8.45 -8.72 -12.46
CA ALA A 159 8.02 -9.73 -13.41
C ALA A 159 9.21 -10.57 -13.92
N GLU A 160 10.31 -9.90 -14.29
CA GLU A 160 11.56 -10.54 -14.73
C GLU A 160 12.22 -11.38 -13.63
N ARG A 161 12.32 -10.84 -12.40
CA ARG A 161 12.88 -11.57 -11.24
C ARG A 161 12.09 -12.84 -10.92
N GLU A 162 10.77 -12.76 -10.99
CA GLU A 162 9.86 -13.86 -10.64
C GLU A 162 9.59 -14.80 -11.81
N GLY A 163 10.03 -14.46 -13.03
CA GLY A 163 9.80 -15.27 -14.23
C GLY A 163 8.33 -15.33 -14.64
N VAL A 164 7.57 -14.27 -14.36
CA VAL A 164 6.11 -14.19 -14.59
C VAL A 164 5.78 -13.04 -15.55
N PRO A 165 4.64 -13.09 -16.27
CA PRO A 165 4.21 -11.99 -17.11
C PRO A 165 3.85 -10.73 -16.30
N LEU A 166 4.07 -9.55 -16.91
CA LEU A 166 3.58 -8.27 -16.40
C LEU A 166 2.09 -8.13 -16.72
N ASP A 167 1.24 -8.77 -15.92
CA ASP A 167 -0.22 -8.76 -16.11
C ASP A 167 -0.99 -8.65 -14.78
N ARG A 168 -2.31 -8.81 -14.84
CA ARG A 168 -3.21 -8.65 -13.69
C ARG A 168 -2.93 -9.64 -12.55
N GLU A 169 -2.27 -10.77 -12.80
CA GLU A 169 -1.91 -11.72 -11.75
C GLU A 169 -0.87 -11.15 -10.78
N LEU A 170 -0.03 -10.19 -11.22
CA LEU A 170 0.84 -9.45 -10.30
C LEU A 170 0.03 -8.62 -9.29
N ALA A 171 -1.07 -8.00 -9.72
CA ALA A 171 -1.94 -7.26 -8.82
C ALA A 171 -2.63 -8.19 -7.82
N VAL A 172 -3.16 -9.34 -8.29
CA VAL A 172 -3.79 -10.34 -7.42
C VAL A 172 -2.79 -10.90 -6.40
N SER A 173 -1.59 -11.31 -6.83
CA SER A 173 -0.58 -11.83 -5.91
C SER A 173 -0.15 -10.79 -4.86
N SER A 174 -0.07 -9.51 -5.23
CA SER A 174 0.26 -8.41 -4.31
C SER A 174 -0.74 -8.24 -3.16
N VAL A 175 -2.01 -8.60 -3.38
CA VAL A 175 -3.07 -8.56 -2.34
C VAL A 175 -2.83 -9.62 -1.26
N TYR A 176 -2.31 -10.79 -1.67
CA TYR A 176 -2.11 -11.95 -0.81
C TYR A 176 -0.71 -12.04 -0.21
N GLU A 177 0.29 -11.34 -0.77
CA GLU A 177 1.71 -11.43 -0.37
C GLU A 177 1.90 -11.41 1.15
N MET A 178 1.37 -10.42 1.86
CA MET A 178 1.56 -10.29 3.31
C MET A 178 0.88 -11.38 4.15
N SER A 179 -0.02 -12.18 3.56
CA SER A 179 -0.66 -13.33 4.20
C SER A 179 -0.02 -14.67 3.85
N GLU A 180 0.93 -14.69 2.91
CA GLU A 180 1.64 -15.91 2.57
C GLU A 180 2.46 -16.42 3.76
N PRO A 181 2.66 -17.74 3.88
CA PRO A 181 3.53 -18.31 4.90
C PRO A 181 4.96 -17.76 4.79
N LEU A 182 5.63 -17.61 5.93
CA LEU A 182 7.01 -17.13 5.98
C LEU A 182 7.96 -17.93 5.08
N SER A 183 7.77 -19.25 5.00
CA SER A 183 8.56 -20.14 4.12
C SER A 183 8.43 -19.84 2.62
N ARG A 184 7.37 -19.14 2.22
CA ARG A 184 7.21 -18.64 0.84
C ARG A 184 7.82 -17.26 0.66
N LEU A 185 7.64 -16.37 1.64
CA LEU A 185 8.16 -15.00 1.60
C LEU A 185 9.69 -14.95 1.72
N VAL A 186 10.23 -15.76 2.61
CA VAL A 186 11.66 -15.91 2.87
C VAL A 186 11.95 -17.41 2.95
N PRO A 187 12.18 -18.08 1.81
CA PRO A 187 12.48 -19.50 1.78
C PRO A 187 13.76 -19.82 2.55
N ASP A 188 13.74 -20.92 3.30
CA ASP A 188 14.93 -21.41 4.00
C ASP A 188 16.03 -21.75 2.98
N LEU A 189 17.10 -20.96 2.98
CA LEU A 189 18.30 -21.21 2.17
C LEU A 189 19.07 -22.47 2.61
N PHE A 190 18.68 -23.07 3.75
CA PHE A 190 19.32 -24.23 4.37
C PHE A 190 18.60 -25.56 4.11
N THR A 191 17.96 -25.72 2.96
CA THR A 191 17.42 -27.03 2.52
C THR A 191 18.48 -27.92 1.84
N GLY A 192 19.77 -27.63 2.07
CA GLY A 192 20.89 -28.37 1.51
C GLY A 192 21.94 -28.77 2.54
N LYS A 193 21.64 -29.80 3.35
CA LYS A 193 22.51 -30.94 3.69
C LYS A 193 21.77 -31.97 4.53
#